data_AF-A0A1C5XCI0-F1
#
_entry.id   AF-A0A1C5XCI0-F1
#
_cell.length_a   1.000
_cell.length_b   1.000
_cell.length_c   1.000
_cell.angle_alpha   90.00
_cell.angle_beta   90.00
_cell.angle_gamma   90.00
#
_symmetry.space_group_name_H-M   'P 1'
#
loop_
_entity.id
_entity.type
_entity.pdbx_description
1 polymer ?
#
loop_
_entity_poly.entity_id
_entity_poly.type
_entity_poly.pdbx_seq_one_letter_code
_entity_poly.pdbx_strand_id
1 'polypeptide(L)'
;MGVIIKNYVKNLKNEKAQYIFIGFPLIISMCVGLTLRGKMFEDYRDTRSRLFAIVCVAIWIGLFNSVLEICKERDSIKMDLNSGFNAFELFTSRFLVQGAVCLFQAIIIFIVCSLFVEFPSEGAIMSPSVFEYILSIFLIIFSADVMGLFISSLCPSNDIANRSLPFILMVQFIFSGQLFELGDTLEKVSKFTISKWGMDLLGSIGNISDLKSNIPIEEKFFDAFEFTSSHVIGIWSILLLFIIIFSILSMFFINRIKAEQK
;
A
#
# COMPACT_ATOMS: atom_id res chain seq x y z
N MET A 1 22.15 -15.55 -2.63
CA MET A 1 20.88 -15.05 -2.04
C MET A 1 20.91 -14.90 -0.50
N GLY A 2 21.10 -15.96 0.29
CA GLY A 2 21.05 -15.86 1.77
C GLY A 2 22.05 -14.89 2.41
N VAL A 3 23.26 -14.75 1.84
CA VAL A 3 24.27 -13.78 2.30
C VAL A 3 23.84 -12.33 2.04
N ILE A 4 23.20 -12.05 0.90
CA ILE A 4 22.71 -10.71 0.54
C ILE A 4 21.57 -10.31 1.47
N ILE A 5 20.63 -11.22 1.71
CA ILE A 5 19.54 -11.01 2.68
C ILE A 5 20.13 -10.74 4.07
N LYS A 6 21.10 -11.54 4.52
CA LYS A 6 21.75 -11.36 5.82
C LYS A 6 22.45 -10.01 5.94
N ASN A 7 23.15 -9.56 4.89
CA ASN A 7 23.83 -8.27 4.88
C ASN A 7 22.85 -7.10 4.86
N TYR A 8 21.79 -7.19 4.07
CA TYR A 8 20.74 -6.17 4.02
C TYR A 8 19.96 -6.08 5.35
N VAL A 9 19.59 -7.22 5.93
CA VAL A 9 18.99 -7.27 7.29
C VAL A 9 19.94 -6.71 8.35
N LYS A 10 21.25 -6.96 8.23
CA LYS A 10 22.25 -6.40 9.14
C LYS A 10 22.34 -4.88 9.01
N ASN A 11 22.32 -4.34 7.80
CA ASN A 11 22.31 -2.90 7.56
C ASN A 11 21.04 -2.25 8.13
N LEU A 12 19.87 -2.84 7.90
CA LEU A 12 18.59 -2.37 8.47
C LEU A 12 18.60 -2.34 10.00
N LYS A 13 19.21 -3.35 10.66
CA LYS A 13 19.31 -3.41 12.12
C LYS A 13 20.33 -2.44 12.72
N ASN A 14 21.33 -2.02 11.94
CA ASN A 14 22.38 -1.14 12.42
C ASN A 14 22.00 0.35 12.32
N GLU A 15 21.09 0.71 11.42
CA GLU A 15 20.49 2.04 11.40
C GLU A 15 19.44 2.18 12.52
N LYS A 16 19.33 3.40 13.10
CA LYS A 16 18.20 3.78 13.98
C LYS A 16 16.82 3.68 13.31
N ALA A 17 16.76 3.19 12.07
CA ALA A 17 15.58 2.96 11.24
C ALA A 17 14.56 2.00 11.88
N GLN A 18 14.96 1.11 12.80
CA GLN A 18 14.06 0.17 13.46
C GLN A 18 12.93 0.88 14.25
N TYR A 19 13.20 2.05 14.84
CA TYR A 19 12.18 2.88 15.49
C TYR A 19 11.25 3.58 14.50
N ILE A 20 11.72 3.84 13.28
CA ILE A 20 10.91 4.44 12.22
C ILE A 20 9.91 3.40 11.69
N PHE A 21 10.35 2.16 11.44
CA PHE A 21 9.47 1.12 10.91
C PHE A 21 8.34 0.67 11.85
N ILE A 22 8.50 0.81 13.17
CA ILE A 22 7.47 0.44 14.16
C ILE A 22 6.76 1.68 14.70
N GLY A 23 7.50 2.73 15.05
CA GLY A 23 6.95 3.94 15.67
C GLY A 23 6.08 4.74 14.70
N PHE A 24 6.48 4.87 13.43
CA PHE A 24 5.74 5.67 12.44
C PHE A 24 4.36 5.05 12.12
N PRO A 25 4.24 3.74 11.79
CA PRO A 25 2.94 3.11 11.61
C PRO A 25 2.05 3.18 12.85
N LEU A 26 2.62 3.00 14.04
CA LEU A 26 1.87 3.05 15.29
C LEU A 26 1.28 4.45 15.52
N ILE A 27 2.09 5.52 15.41
CA ILE A 27 1.63 6.90 15.59
C ILE A 27 0.55 7.24 14.56
N ILE A 28 0.76 6.93 13.29
CA ILE A 28 -0.20 7.27 12.24
C ILE A 28 -1.50 6.46 12.37
N SER A 29 -1.40 5.17 12.70
CA SER A 29 -2.57 4.33 12.97
C SER A 29 -3.34 4.81 14.20
N MET A 30 -2.66 5.37 15.21
CA MET A 30 -3.30 5.99 16.37
C MET A 30 -4.05 7.26 15.94
N CYS A 31 -3.44 8.10 15.11
CA CYS A 31 -4.09 9.29 14.56
C CYS A 31 -5.35 8.91 13.75
N VAL A 32 -5.27 7.92 12.87
CA VAL A 32 -6.45 7.44 12.13
C VAL A 32 -7.46 6.79 13.06
N GLY A 33 -7.05 5.96 14.00
CA GLY A 33 -7.91 5.33 15.00
C GLY A 33 -8.77 6.35 15.75
N LEU A 34 -8.21 7.51 16.12
CA LEU A 34 -8.97 8.60 16.73
C LEU A 34 -10.09 9.13 15.81
N THR A 35 -9.90 9.12 14.49
CA THR A 35 -10.94 9.49 13.51
C THR A 35 -11.98 8.39 13.29
N LEU A 36 -11.65 7.13 13.63
CA LEU A 36 -12.58 6.00 13.52
C LEU A 36 -13.63 5.98 14.64
N ARG A 37 -13.45 6.74 15.72
CA ARG A 37 -14.42 6.85 16.82
C ARG A 37 -15.76 7.43 16.34
N GLY A 38 -16.87 6.76 16.61
CA GLY A 38 -18.22 7.19 16.20
C GLY A 38 -18.92 6.17 15.30
N LYS A 39 -19.75 6.65 14.37
CA LYS A 39 -20.69 5.87 13.53
C LYS A 39 -20.05 5.06 12.39
N MET A 40 -18.92 4.41 12.65
CA MET A 40 -18.29 3.54 11.67
C MET A 40 -19.06 2.22 11.57
N PHE A 41 -19.35 1.78 10.35
CA PHE A 41 -20.26 0.68 10.03
C PHE A 41 -21.73 0.90 10.44
N GLU A 42 -22.15 2.16 10.64
CA GLU A 42 -23.56 2.52 10.87
C GLU A 42 -24.13 3.37 9.74
N ASP A 43 -23.38 4.39 9.30
CA ASP A 43 -23.75 5.28 8.19
C ASP A 43 -22.79 5.09 7.00
N TYR A 44 -23.35 5.04 5.80
CA TYR A 44 -22.58 4.83 4.57
C TYR A 44 -21.48 5.88 4.38
N ARG A 45 -21.79 7.18 4.52
CA ARG A 45 -20.84 8.27 4.20
C ARG A 45 -19.71 8.36 5.21
N ASP A 46 -20.06 8.22 6.48
CA ASP A 46 -19.10 8.23 7.58
C ASP A 46 -18.15 7.03 7.46
N THR A 47 -18.70 5.83 7.22
CA THR A 47 -17.89 4.61 7.07
C THR A 47 -16.97 4.72 5.87
N ARG A 48 -17.50 5.14 4.71
CA ARG A 48 -16.72 5.30 3.49
C ARG A 48 -15.57 6.30 3.66
N SER A 49 -15.79 7.42 4.34
CA SER A 49 -14.73 8.41 4.61
C SER A 49 -13.67 7.90 5.60
N ARG A 50 -14.07 7.11 6.61
CA ARG A 50 -13.16 6.50 7.59
C ARG A 50 -12.32 5.40 6.99
N LEU A 51 -12.90 4.55 6.13
CA LEU A 51 -12.15 3.56 5.36
C LEU A 51 -11.13 4.22 4.44
N PHE A 52 -11.46 5.38 3.85
CA PHE A 52 -10.50 6.17 3.08
C PHE A 52 -9.31 6.64 3.90
N ALA A 53 -9.50 7.04 5.16
CA ALA A 53 -8.40 7.38 6.04
C ALA A 53 -7.45 6.17 6.26
N ILE A 54 -7.99 4.97 6.43
CA ILE A 54 -7.20 3.72 6.56
C ILE A 54 -6.40 3.46 5.27
N VAL A 55 -7.04 3.54 4.09
CA VAL A 55 -6.37 3.36 2.80
C VAL A 55 -5.25 4.39 2.59
N CYS A 56 -5.51 5.66 2.92
CA CYS A 56 -4.51 6.72 2.80
C CYS A 56 -3.28 6.41 3.62
N VAL A 57 -3.47 6.00 4.88
CA VAL A 57 -2.37 5.64 5.77
C VAL A 57 -1.63 4.41 5.31
N ALA A 58 -2.33 3.38 4.84
CA ALA A 58 -1.71 2.18 4.29
C ALA A 58 -0.80 2.51 3.10
N ILE A 59 -1.28 3.32 2.15
CA ILE A 59 -0.49 3.78 0.99
C ILE A 59 0.68 4.64 1.45
N TRP A 60 0.45 5.53 2.41
CA TRP A 60 1.47 6.45 2.88
C TRP A 60 2.61 5.72 3.57
N ILE A 61 2.30 4.74 4.43
CA ILE A 61 3.28 3.87 5.09
C ILE A 61 4.05 3.05 4.06
N GLY A 62 3.35 2.37 3.15
CA GLY A 62 3.98 1.55 2.12
C GLY A 62 4.96 2.36 1.27
N LEU A 63 4.52 3.51 0.76
CA LEU A 63 5.36 4.35 -0.07
C LEU A 63 6.62 4.86 0.68
N PHE A 64 6.48 5.26 1.94
CA PHE A 64 7.61 5.78 2.72
C PHE A 64 8.61 4.70 3.16
N ASN A 65 8.21 3.43 3.21
CA ASN A 65 9.12 2.34 3.55
C ASN A 65 10.29 2.21 2.57
N SER A 66 10.05 2.48 1.28
CA SER A 66 10.99 2.08 0.21
C SER A 66 11.28 3.14 -0.85
N VAL A 67 10.58 4.28 -0.88
CA VAL A 67 10.80 5.34 -1.88
C VAL A 67 12.23 5.90 -1.92
N LEU A 68 13.00 5.77 -0.84
CA LEU A 68 14.41 6.19 -0.77
C LEU A 68 15.39 5.01 -0.77
N GLU A 69 14.91 3.78 -0.79
CA GLU A 69 15.73 2.61 -0.48
C GLU A 69 16.83 2.39 -1.52
N ILE A 70 16.47 2.33 -2.80
CA ILE A 70 17.45 2.16 -3.87
C ILE A 70 18.30 3.42 -4.05
N CYS A 71 17.74 4.61 -3.82
CA CYS A 71 18.48 5.87 -3.92
C CYS A 71 19.62 5.94 -2.87
N LYS A 72 19.37 5.52 -1.63
CA LYS A 72 20.37 5.50 -0.54
C LYS A 72 21.48 4.50 -0.81
N GLU A 73 21.14 3.33 -1.33
CA GLU A 73 22.09 2.23 -1.56
C GLU A 73 22.60 2.19 -3.01
N ARG A 74 22.36 3.24 -3.82
CA ARG A 74 22.62 3.25 -5.26
C ARG A 74 24.07 2.90 -5.61
N ASP A 75 25.04 3.43 -4.87
CA ASP A 75 26.46 3.16 -5.11
C ASP A 75 26.85 1.73 -4.71
N SER A 76 26.29 1.21 -3.61
CA SER A 76 26.48 -0.20 -3.22
C SER A 76 25.88 -1.13 -4.28
N ILE A 77 24.68 -0.83 -4.78
CA ILE A 77 24.01 -1.60 -5.84
C ILE A 77 24.86 -1.59 -7.12
N LYS A 78 25.45 -0.45 -7.49
CA LYS A 78 26.38 -0.36 -8.63
C LYS A 78 27.60 -1.27 -8.45
N MET A 79 28.20 -1.26 -7.26
CA MET A 79 29.35 -2.13 -6.96
C MET A 79 28.98 -3.61 -7.02
N ASP A 80 27.82 -3.99 -6.51
CA ASP A 80 27.33 -5.37 -6.55
C ASP A 80 27.05 -5.83 -8.00
N LEU A 81 26.42 -4.99 -8.82
CA LEU A 81 26.17 -5.27 -10.25
C LEU A 81 27.47 -5.43 -11.05
N ASN A 82 28.53 -4.71 -10.67
CA ASN A 82 29.86 -4.82 -11.29
C ASN A 82 30.62 -6.06 -10.81
N SER A 83 30.33 -6.53 -9.59
CA SER A 83 30.90 -7.76 -9.02
C SER A 83 30.24 -9.04 -9.56
N GLY A 84 29.25 -8.91 -10.46
CA GLY A 84 28.59 -10.02 -11.13
C GLY A 84 27.23 -10.42 -10.54
N PHE A 85 26.70 -9.69 -9.56
CA PHE A 85 25.34 -9.95 -9.07
C PHE A 85 24.28 -9.49 -10.09
N ASN A 86 23.18 -10.22 -10.15
CA ASN A 86 22.04 -9.89 -11.01
C ASN A 86 21.09 -8.91 -10.32
N ALA A 87 20.46 -8.00 -11.08
CA ALA A 87 19.43 -7.10 -10.53
C ALA A 87 18.26 -7.85 -9.89
N PHE A 88 17.92 -9.04 -10.39
CA PHE A 88 16.90 -9.91 -9.80
C PHE A 88 17.25 -10.28 -8.35
N GLU A 89 18.50 -10.64 -8.08
CA GLU A 89 18.93 -11.05 -6.73
C GLU A 89 18.92 -9.87 -5.75
N LEU A 90 19.34 -8.69 -6.22
CA LEU A 90 19.35 -7.45 -5.45
C LEU A 90 17.93 -6.93 -5.18
N PHE A 91 17.03 -7.04 -6.15
CA PHE A 91 15.63 -6.66 -5.98
C PHE A 91 14.91 -7.63 -5.03
N THR A 92 15.05 -8.94 -5.26
CA THR A 92 14.34 -9.97 -4.48
C THR A 92 14.70 -9.92 -3.00
N SER A 93 15.96 -9.60 -2.64
CA SER A 93 16.33 -9.46 -1.24
C SER A 93 15.57 -8.34 -0.52
N ARG A 94 15.33 -7.21 -1.22
CA ARG A 94 14.57 -6.07 -0.68
C ARG A 94 13.08 -6.38 -0.66
N PHE A 95 12.56 -6.93 -1.75
CA PHE A 95 11.16 -7.35 -1.88
C PHE A 95 10.71 -8.28 -0.74
N LEU A 96 11.49 -9.32 -0.42
CA LEU A 96 11.12 -10.29 0.62
C LEU A 96 11.14 -9.68 2.02
N VAL A 97 12.14 -8.84 2.31
CA VAL A 97 12.26 -8.21 3.62
C VAL A 97 11.20 -7.14 3.81
N GLN A 98 10.95 -6.30 2.80
CA GLN A 98 9.88 -5.32 2.84
C GLN A 98 8.50 -5.98 2.93
N GLY A 99 8.29 -7.13 2.28
CA GLY A 99 7.06 -7.91 2.45
C GLY A 99 6.81 -8.32 3.91
N ALA A 100 7.85 -8.78 4.63
CA ALA A 100 7.72 -9.10 6.05
C ALA A 100 7.43 -7.85 6.91
N VAL A 101 8.07 -6.71 6.59
CA VAL A 101 7.82 -5.43 7.27
C VAL A 101 6.39 -4.96 7.04
N CYS A 102 5.92 -4.95 5.79
CA CYS A 102 4.56 -4.54 5.43
C CYS A 102 3.50 -5.41 6.11
N LEU A 103 3.75 -6.72 6.25
CA LEU A 103 2.84 -7.62 6.95
C LEU A 103 2.73 -7.25 8.44
N PHE A 104 3.87 -6.99 9.09
CA PHE A 104 3.90 -6.55 10.48
C PHE A 104 3.19 -5.19 10.65
N GLN A 105 3.39 -4.26 9.73
CA GLN A 105 2.72 -2.96 9.74
C GLN A 105 1.21 -3.07 9.53
N ALA A 106 0.75 -3.95 8.65
CA ALA A 106 -0.67 -4.22 8.46
C ALA A 106 -1.34 -4.72 9.75
N ILE A 107 -0.66 -5.62 10.47
CA ILE A 107 -1.11 -6.12 11.77
C ILE A 107 -1.20 -4.96 12.79
N ILE A 108 -0.18 -4.09 12.86
CA ILE A 108 -0.22 -2.91 13.75
C ILE A 108 -1.41 -2.02 13.43
N ILE A 109 -1.59 -1.65 12.16
CA ILE A 109 -2.70 -0.77 11.74
C ILE A 109 -4.03 -1.40 12.13
N PHE A 110 -4.24 -2.68 11.82
CA PHE A 110 -5.49 -3.36 12.13
C PHE A 110 -5.75 -3.43 13.63
N ILE A 111 -4.77 -3.84 14.43
CA ILE A 111 -4.91 -3.94 15.89
C ILE A 111 -5.23 -2.56 16.47
N VAL A 112 -4.46 -1.53 16.10
CA VAL A 112 -4.68 -0.17 16.62
C VAL A 112 -6.05 0.33 16.23
N CYS A 113 -6.47 0.19 14.97
CA CYS A 113 -7.81 0.59 14.54
C CYS A 113 -8.91 -0.17 15.30
N SER A 114 -8.72 -1.47 15.55
CA SER A 114 -9.67 -2.30 16.30
C SER A 114 -9.83 -1.90 17.77
N LEU A 115 -8.90 -1.09 18.33
CA LEU A 115 -9.07 -0.48 19.66
C LEU A 115 -10.06 0.69 19.67
N PHE A 116 -10.40 1.24 18.49
CA PHE A 116 -11.26 2.41 18.34
C PHE A 116 -12.62 2.10 17.71
N VAL A 117 -12.73 0.99 16.97
CA VAL A 117 -13.94 0.55 16.29
C VAL A 117 -14.04 -0.97 16.33
N GLU A 118 -15.25 -1.49 16.43
CA GLU A 118 -15.53 -2.91 16.22
C GLU A 118 -15.74 -3.16 14.73
N PHE A 119 -14.84 -3.93 14.12
CA PHE A 119 -14.99 -4.37 12.73
C PHE A 119 -16.06 -5.48 12.63
N PRO A 120 -16.81 -5.57 11.52
CA PRO A 120 -17.80 -6.63 11.29
C PRO A 120 -17.16 -8.02 11.48
N SER A 121 -17.83 -8.96 12.15
CA SER A 121 -17.26 -10.28 12.46
C SER A 121 -17.15 -11.22 11.26
N GLU A 122 -18.08 -11.09 10.31
CA GLU A 122 -18.15 -11.86 9.06
C GLU A 122 -17.46 -11.08 7.95
N GLY A 123 -16.51 -11.72 7.26
CA GLY A 123 -15.90 -11.19 6.04
C GLY A 123 -16.62 -11.69 4.79
N ALA A 124 -16.27 -11.17 3.62
CA ALA A 124 -16.87 -11.62 2.36
C ALA A 124 -16.33 -13.00 1.92
N ILE A 125 -15.18 -13.43 2.44
CA ILE A 125 -14.53 -14.71 2.13
C ILE A 125 -14.25 -15.51 3.41
N MET A 126 -13.74 -14.85 4.45
CA MET A 126 -13.24 -15.50 5.66
C MET A 126 -14.00 -15.06 6.91
N SER A 127 -14.30 -16.03 7.77
CA SER A 127 -14.83 -15.81 9.11
C SER A 127 -13.89 -16.48 10.10
N PRO A 128 -13.17 -15.71 10.95
CA PRO A 128 -13.34 -14.29 11.25
C PRO A 128 -12.79 -13.33 10.17
N SER A 129 -13.49 -12.21 9.95
CA SER A 129 -13.12 -11.13 9.01
C SER A 129 -11.74 -10.50 9.27
N VAL A 130 -11.22 -10.65 10.50
CA VAL A 130 -9.93 -10.11 10.96
C VAL A 130 -8.80 -10.46 9.97
N PHE A 131 -8.75 -11.71 9.52
CA PHE A 131 -7.72 -12.14 8.58
C PHE A 131 -7.88 -11.49 7.21
N GLU A 132 -9.13 -11.30 6.76
CA GLU A 132 -9.46 -10.66 5.49
C GLU A 132 -9.05 -9.18 5.48
N TYR A 133 -9.29 -8.46 6.58
CA TYR A 133 -8.84 -7.08 6.76
C TYR A 133 -7.32 -6.98 6.83
N ILE A 134 -6.64 -7.81 7.62
CA ILE A 134 -5.17 -7.78 7.72
C ILE A 134 -4.53 -8.06 6.36
N LEU A 135 -5.01 -9.08 5.64
CA LEU A 135 -4.51 -9.43 4.31
C LEU A 135 -4.74 -8.29 3.30
N SER A 136 -5.91 -7.67 3.35
CA SER A 136 -6.27 -6.57 2.46
C SER A 136 -5.43 -5.33 2.72
N ILE A 137 -5.27 -4.94 3.99
CA ILE A 137 -4.39 -3.83 4.39
C ILE A 137 -2.94 -4.15 3.98
N PHE A 138 -2.48 -5.38 4.20
CA PHE A 138 -1.15 -5.82 3.77
C PHE A 138 -0.95 -5.65 2.26
N LEU A 139 -1.89 -6.10 1.43
CA LEU A 139 -1.80 -5.97 -0.02
C LEU A 139 -1.76 -4.50 -0.46
N ILE A 140 -2.52 -3.61 0.18
CA ILE A 140 -2.50 -2.16 -0.10
C ILE A 140 -1.12 -1.58 0.26
N ILE A 141 -0.62 -1.83 1.47
CA ILE A 141 0.71 -1.35 1.91
C ILE A 141 1.78 -1.88 0.98
N PHE A 142 1.78 -3.19 0.72
CA PHE A 142 2.83 -3.83 -0.07
C PHE A 142 2.80 -3.41 -1.54
N SER A 143 1.62 -3.17 -2.12
CA SER A 143 1.52 -2.58 -3.46
C SER A 143 2.13 -1.18 -3.51
N ALA A 144 1.87 -0.36 -2.48
CA ALA A 144 2.44 0.99 -2.37
C ALA A 144 3.95 0.96 -2.09
N ASP A 145 4.43 -0.02 -1.34
CA ASP A 145 5.85 -0.25 -1.09
C ASP A 145 6.60 -0.66 -2.36
N VAL A 146 6.09 -1.63 -3.12
CA VAL A 146 6.74 -2.02 -4.37
C VAL A 146 6.68 -0.89 -5.40
N MET A 147 5.64 -0.04 -5.37
CA MET A 147 5.62 1.23 -6.12
C MET A 147 6.73 2.17 -5.64
N GLY A 148 6.97 2.27 -4.33
CA GLY A 148 8.09 3.00 -3.73
C GLY A 148 9.45 2.50 -4.21
N LEU A 149 9.68 1.18 -4.22
CA LEU A 149 10.87 0.58 -4.82
C LEU A 149 11.03 0.98 -6.28
N PHE A 150 9.96 0.94 -7.08
CA PHE A 150 9.99 1.37 -8.46
C PHE A 150 10.40 2.84 -8.60
N ILE A 151 9.79 3.74 -7.83
CA ILE A 151 10.13 5.18 -7.85
C ILE A 151 11.58 5.40 -7.42
N SER A 152 12.05 4.69 -6.39
CA SER A 152 13.42 4.79 -5.90
C SER A 152 14.44 4.31 -6.95
N SER A 153 14.08 3.34 -7.80
CA SER A 153 14.93 2.90 -8.91
C SER A 153 15.02 3.93 -10.05
N LEU A 154 13.93 4.67 -10.29
CA LEU A 154 13.85 5.74 -11.29
C LEU A 154 14.64 6.99 -10.86
N CYS A 155 14.57 7.34 -9.58
CA CYS A 155 15.13 8.58 -9.07
C CYS A 155 16.66 8.46 -8.90
N PRO A 156 17.45 9.39 -9.46
CA PRO A 156 18.91 9.31 -9.36
C PRO A 156 19.42 9.74 -7.97
N SER A 157 18.62 10.46 -7.18
CA SER A 157 18.98 10.92 -5.84
C SER A 157 17.78 10.92 -4.87
N ASN A 158 18.09 10.90 -3.58
CA ASN A 158 17.09 11.02 -2.51
C ASN A 158 16.27 12.30 -2.60
N ASP A 159 16.88 13.42 -3.04
CA ASP A 159 16.18 14.70 -3.18
C ASP A 159 15.08 14.65 -4.23
N ILE A 160 15.35 14.01 -5.37
CA ILE A 160 14.36 13.88 -6.46
C ILE A 160 13.23 12.93 -6.03
N ALA A 161 13.55 11.84 -5.36
CA ALA A 161 12.56 10.92 -4.81
C ALA A 161 11.64 11.63 -3.79
N ASN A 162 12.23 12.36 -2.83
CA ASN A 162 11.47 13.13 -1.84
C ASN A 162 10.59 14.22 -2.47
N ARG A 163 11.07 14.90 -3.51
CA ARG A 163 10.27 15.91 -4.23
C ARG A 163 9.12 15.28 -5.03
N SER A 164 9.26 14.03 -5.46
CA SER A 164 8.23 13.31 -6.24
C SER A 164 7.11 12.78 -5.36
N LEU A 165 7.38 12.48 -4.09
CA LEU A 165 6.43 11.91 -3.13
C LEU A 165 5.07 12.64 -3.07
N PRO A 166 5.00 13.97 -2.86
CA PRO A 166 3.72 14.66 -2.76
C PRO A 166 2.87 14.53 -4.02
N PHE A 167 3.48 14.55 -5.21
CA PHE A 167 2.76 14.42 -6.47
C PHE A 167 2.16 13.02 -6.64
N ILE A 168 2.90 11.99 -6.23
CA ILE A 168 2.45 10.61 -6.32
C ILE A 168 1.29 10.37 -5.35
N LEU A 169 1.41 10.84 -4.11
CA LEU A 169 0.31 10.79 -3.13
C LEU A 169 -0.91 11.57 -3.60
N MET A 170 -0.72 12.74 -4.20
CA MET A 170 -1.80 13.55 -4.78
C MET A 170 -2.57 12.76 -5.84
N VAL A 171 -1.86 12.11 -6.79
CA VAL A 171 -2.51 11.24 -7.80
C VAL A 171 -3.26 10.10 -7.14
N GLN A 172 -2.66 9.41 -6.16
CA GLN A 172 -3.36 8.34 -5.44
C GLN A 172 -4.65 8.88 -4.80
N PHE A 173 -4.61 9.96 -4.04
CA PHE A 173 -5.78 10.39 -3.28
C PHE A 173 -6.89 11.00 -4.13
N ILE A 174 -6.56 11.78 -5.17
CA ILE A 174 -7.55 12.38 -6.08
C ILE A 174 -8.33 11.30 -6.82
N PHE A 175 -7.62 10.30 -7.36
CA PHE A 175 -8.22 9.23 -8.14
C PHE A 175 -8.72 8.06 -7.30
N SER A 176 -8.86 8.21 -5.98
CA SER A 176 -9.45 7.18 -5.12
C SER A 176 -10.95 6.95 -5.37
N GLY A 177 -11.62 7.93 -6.00
CA GLY A 177 -13.08 7.94 -6.15
C GLY A 177 -13.83 8.30 -4.85
N GLN A 178 -13.11 8.68 -3.77
CA GLN A 178 -13.72 9.13 -2.52
C GLN A 178 -13.98 10.63 -2.49
N LEU A 179 -12.97 11.42 -2.84
CA LEU A 179 -12.98 12.88 -2.65
C LEU A 179 -13.74 13.61 -3.74
N PHE A 180 -13.77 13.04 -4.93
CA PHE A 180 -14.39 13.62 -6.12
C PHE A 180 -15.19 12.54 -6.84
N GLU A 181 -16.37 12.92 -7.33
CA GLU A 181 -17.12 12.11 -8.29
C GLU A 181 -16.36 12.10 -9.61
N LEU A 182 -15.94 10.91 -10.03
CA LEU A 182 -15.18 10.73 -11.26
C LEU A 182 -16.15 10.48 -12.40
N GLY A 183 -16.15 11.34 -13.42
CA GLY A 183 -16.86 11.04 -14.67
C GLY A 183 -16.24 9.84 -15.40
N ASP A 184 -16.95 9.30 -16.39
CA ASP A 184 -16.61 8.01 -17.06
C ASP A 184 -15.15 7.90 -17.56
N THR A 185 -14.54 9.02 -17.97
CA THR A 185 -13.13 9.03 -18.43
C THR A 185 -12.15 8.97 -17.25
N LEU A 186 -12.37 9.75 -16.20
CA LEU A 186 -11.49 9.76 -15.02
C LEU A 186 -11.64 8.47 -14.21
N GLU A 187 -12.80 7.83 -14.28
CA GLU A 187 -13.02 6.51 -13.68
C GLU A 187 -12.08 5.45 -14.29
N LYS A 188 -11.89 5.45 -15.62
CA LYS A 188 -10.91 4.55 -16.27
C LYS A 188 -9.48 4.83 -15.80
N VAL A 189 -9.14 6.11 -15.57
CA VAL A 189 -7.83 6.50 -15.06
C VAL A 189 -7.65 6.06 -13.60
N SER A 190 -8.71 6.13 -12.78
CA SER A 190 -8.65 5.69 -11.39
C SER A 190 -8.33 4.21 -11.23
N LYS A 191 -8.64 3.37 -12.21
CA LYS A 191 -8.28 1.94 -12.19
C LYS A 191 -6.77 1.71 -12.21
N PHE A 192 -5.95 2.74 -12.45
CA PHE A 192 -4.49 2.67 -12.35
C PHE A 192 -3.93 3.10 -10.99
N THR A 193 -4.78 3.48 -10.02
CA THR A 193 -4.32 3.88 -8.68
C THR A 193 -4.61 2.79 -7.65
N ILE A 194 -3.67 2.61 -6.71
CA ILE A 194 -3.81 1.64 -5.61
C ILE A 194 -4.92 2.09 -4.67
N SER A 195 -5.09 3.40 -4.49
CA SER A 195 -6.15 3.98 -3.66
C SER A 195 -7.56 3.59 -4.08
N LYS A 196 -7.84 3.54 -5.39
CA LYS A 196 -9.16 3.16 -5.91
C LYS A 196 -9.48 1.72 -5.52
N TRP A 197 -8.57 0.81 -5.81
CA TRP A 197 -8.73 -0.61 -5.46
C TRP A 197 -8.70 -0.85 -3.96
N GLY A 198 -7.89 -0.10 -3.20
CA GLY A 198 -7.89 -0.17 -1.74
C GLY A 198 -9.22 0.28 -1.13
N MET A 199 -9.85 1.30 -1.71
CA MET A 199 -11.19 1.75 -1.30
C MET A 199 -12.25 0.72 -1.60
N ASP A 200 -12.30 0.24 -2.84
CA ASP A 200 -13.26 -0.77 -3.27
C ASP A 200 -13.10 -2.05 -2.43
N LEU A 201 -11.86 -2.43 -2.09
CA LEU A 201 -11.56 -3.58 -1.25
C LEU A 201 -12.09 -3.44 0.18
N LEU A 202 -11.69 -2.39 0.91
CA LEU A 202 -12.11 -2.22 2.30
C LEU A 202 -13.60 -1.92 2.42
N GLY A 203 -14.19 -1.21 1.45
CA GLY A 203 -15.63 -0.99 1.40
C GLY A 203 -16.42 -2.27 1.15
N SER A 204 -15.93 -3.12 0.24
CA SER A 204 -16.55 -4.43 -0.02
C SER A 204 -16.47 -5.33 1.20
N ILE A 205 -15.33 -5.44 1.89
CA ILE A 205 -15.20 -6.29 3.09
C ILE A 205 -16.01 -5.71 4.27
N GLY A 206 -16.18 -4.39 4.31
CA GLY A 206 -17.01 -3.70 5.31
C GLY A 206 -18.51 -3.79 5.08
N ASN A 207 -18.96 -4.47 4.01
CA ASN A 207 -20.35 -4.53 3.55
C ASN A 207 -21.03 -3.15 3.57
N ILE A 208 -20.32 -2.11 3.10
CA ILE A 208 -20.85 -0.76 3.22
C ILE A 208 -22.08 -0.53 2.34
N SER A 209 -22.29 -1.38 1.33
CA SER A 209 -23.45 -1.38 0.44
C SER A 209 -24.77 -1.69 1.16
N ASP A 210 -24.74 -2.44 2.28
CA ASP A 210 -25.93 -2.75 3.08
C ASP A 210 -26.25 -1.68 4.14
N LEU A 211 -25.37 -0.67 4.31
CA LEU A 211 -25.56 0.38 5.29
C LEU A 211 -26.64 1.38 4.86
N LYS A 212 -27.44 1.83 5.83
CA LYS A 212 -28.47 2.84 5.59
C LYS A 212 -27.84 4.16 5.14
N SER A 213 -28.44 4.78 4.13
CA SER A 213 -28.14 6.16 3.73
C SER A 213 -29.41 6.99 3.78
N ASN A 214 -29.37 8.11 4.49
CA ASN A 214 -30.50 9.05 4.59
C ASN A 214 -30.72 9.87 3.30
N ILE A 215 -29.87 9.69 2.28
CA ILE A 215 -29.92 10.38 0.99
C ILE A 215 -29.81 9.31 -0.10
N PRO A 216 -30.59 9.39 -1.20
CA PRO A 216 -30.48 8.46 -2.31
C PRO A 216 -29.04 8.43 -2.83
N ILE A 217 -28.42 7.25 -2.81
CA ILE A 217 -27.10 6.98 -3.37
C ILE A 217 -27.34 6.56 -4.83
N GLU A 218 -26.57 7.10 -5.78
CA GLU A 218 -26.61 6.62 -7.16
C GLU A 218 -26.23 5.14 -7.24
N GLU A 219 -26.99 4.34 -7.99
CA GLU A 219 -26.83 2.87 -8.12
C GLU A 219 -25.38 2.45 -8.45
N LYS A 220 -24.64 3.25 -9.24
CA LYS A 220 -23.23 3.00 -9.60
C LYS A 220 -22.29 2.83 -8.39
N PHE A 221 -22.61 3.40 -7.23
CA PHE A 221 -21.79 3.25 -6.03
C PHE A 221 -22.01 1.91 -5.30
N PHE A 222 -23.12 1.21 -5.56
CA PHE A 222 -23.37 -0.10 -4.96
C PHE A 222 -22.55 -1.21 -5.64
N ASP A 223 -22.40 -1.15 -6.96
CA ASP A 223 -21.59 -2.11 -7.74
C ASP A 223 -20.09 -2.06 -7.39
N ALA A 224 -19.59 -0.92 -6.92
CA ALA A 224 -18.17 -0.79 -6.52
C ALA A 224 -17.85 -1.56 -5.23
N PHE A 225 -18.84 -1.75 -4.35
CA PHE A 225 -18.69 -2.33 -3.01
C PHE A 225 -19.50 -3.63 -2.85
N GLU A 226 -19.54 -4.45 -3.89
CA GLU A 226 -20.23 -5.75 -3.84
C GLU A 226 -19.61 -6.65 -2.75
N PHE A 227 -20.41 -6.99 -1.74
CA PHE A 227 -20.03 -7.94 -0.68
C PHE A 227 -20.12 -9.38 -1.23
N THR A 228 -19.15 -9.77 -2.05
CA THR A 228 -19.08 -11.12 -2.62
C THR A 228 -17.65 -11.60 -2.70
N SER A 229 -17.42 -12.87 -2.39
CA SER A 229 -16.09 -13.48 -2.39
C SER A 229 -15.36 -13.31 -3.74
N SER A 230 -16.09 -13.44 -4.85
CA SER A 230 -15.54 -13.27 -6.20
C SER A 230 -15.03 -11.85 -6.46
N HIS A 231 -15.73 -10.83 -5.98
CA HIS A 231 -15.33 -9.43 -6.16
C HIS A 231 -14.07 -9.12 -5.36
N VAL A 232 -14.04 -9.51 -4.08
CA VAL A 232 -12.86 -9.32 -3.20
C VAL A 232 -11.62 -10.04 -3.74
N ILE A 233 -11.76 -11.30 -4.19
CA ILE A 233 -10.67 -12.04 -4.85
C ILE A 233 -10.21 -11.33 -6.13
N GLY A 234 -11.14 -10.78 -6.91
CA GLY A 234 -10.83 -9.97 -8.08
C GLY A 234 -9.95 -8.78 -7.73
N ILE A 235 -10.30 -8.03 -6.68
CA ILE A 235 -9.53 -6.86 -6.25
C ILE A 235 -8.16 -7.26 -5.69
N TRP A 236 -8.06 -8.33 -4.89
CA TRP A 236 -6.77 -8.88 -4.45
C TRP A 236 -5.87 -9.23 -5.63
N SER A 237 -6.44 -9.84 -6.67
CA SER A 237 -5.69 -10.19 -7.88
C SER A 237 -5.15 -8.95 -8.60
N ILE A 238 -5.89 -7.84 -8.60
CA ILE A 238 -5.46 -6.58 -9.20
C ILE A 238 -4.33 -5.94 -8.37
N LEU A 239 -4.41 -5.96 -7.04
CA LEU A 239 -3.30 -5.49 -6.18
C LEU A 239 -2.03 -6.35 -6.37
N LEU A 240 -2.18 -7.68 -6.47
CA LEU A 240 -1.08 -8.57 -6.83
C LEU A 240 -0.51 -8.26 -8.22
N LEU A 241 -1.34 -7.90 -9.19
CA LEU A 241 -0.89 -7.47 -10.50
C LEU A 241 -0.06 -6.17 -10.42
N PHE A 242 -0.45 -5.18 -9.61
CA PHE A 242 0.37 -4.00 -9.36
C PHE A 242 1.74 -4.37 -8.80
N ILE A 243 1.78 -5.25 -7.80
CA ILE A 243 3.02 -5.75 -7.21
C ILE A 243 3.93 -6.37 -8.27
N ILE A 244 3.40 -7.23 -9.14
CA ILE A 244 4.16 -7.89 -10.21
C ILE A 244 4.68 -6.86 -11.21
N ILE A 245 3.82 -5.95 -11.70
CA ILE A 245 4.19 -4.94 -12.69
C ILE A 245 5.29 -4.02 -12.14
N PHE A 246 5.11 -3.47 -10.94
CA PHE A 246 6.12 -2.59 -10.34
C PHE A 246 7.41 -3.33 -10.00
N SER A 247 7.35 -4.61 -9.66
CA SER A 247 8.55 -5.44 -9.46
C SER A 247 9.35 -5.59 -10.76
N ILE A 248 8.68 -5.93 -11.86
CA ILE A 248 9.31 -6.07 -13.18
C ILE A 248 9.94 -4.75 -13.63
N LEU A 249 9.19 -3.64 -13.48
CA LEU A 249 9.70 -2.31 -13.81
C LEU A 249 10.90 -1.93 -12.94
N SER A 250 10.85 -2.17 -11.63
CA SER A 250 11.97 -1.93 -10.72
C SER A 250 13.22 -2.69 -11.14
N MET A 251 13.09 -3.99 -11.45
CA MET A 251 14.21 -4.81 -11.91
C MET A 251 14.80 -4.31 -13.23
N PHE A 252 13.94 -3.88 -14.16
CA PHE A 252 14.38 -3.27 -15.41
C PHE A 252 15.19 -1.99 -15.17
N PHE A 253 14.72 -1.10 -14.31
CA PHE A 253 15.43 0.16 -14.01
C PHE A 253 16.71 -0.06 -13.20
N ILE A 254 16.74 -0.99 -12.25
CA ILE A 254 17.96 -1.38 -11.53
C ILE A 254 19.04 -1.87 -12.52
N ASN A 255 18.66 -2.68 -13.51
CA ASN A 255 19.59 -3.11 -14.56
C ASN A 255 20.14 -1.92 -15.37
N ARG A 256 19.35 -0.86 -15.58
CA ARG A 256 19.82 0.35 -16.29
C ARG A 256 20.79 1.21 -15.46
N ILE A 257 20.79 1.09 -14.13
CA ILE A 257 21.78 1.77 -13.28
C ILE A 257 23.21 1.35 -13.68
N LYS A 258 23.40 0.12 -14.17
CA LYS A 258 24.67 -0.37 -14.74
C LYS A 258 25.13 0.43 -15.95
N ALA A 259 24.20 0.97 -16.75
CA ALA A 259 24.47 1.68 -17.99
C ALA A 259 24.71 3.19 -17.80
N GLU A 260 24.47 3.76 -16.62
CA GLU A 260 24.76 5.17 -16.30
C GLU A 260 26.27 5.47 -16.17
N GLN A 261 27.14 4.50 -16.49
CA GLN A 261 28.60 4.62 -16.51
C GLN A 261 29.19 5.04 -17.88
N LYS A 262 28.42 5.71 -18.75
CA LYS A 262 28.99 6.35 -19.94
C LYS A 262 28.71 7.84 -19.97
#